data_AF-A0A2E1BQP4-F1
#
_entry.id   AF-A0A2E1BQP4-F1
#
_cell.length_a   1.000
_cell.length_b   1.000
_cell.length_c   1.000
_cell.angle_alpha   90.00
_cell.angle_beta   90.00
_cell.angle_gamma   90.00
#
_symmetry.space_group_name_H-M   'P 1'
#
loop_
_entity.id
_entity.type
_entity.pdbx_description
1 polymer ?
#
loop_
_entity_poly.entity_id
_entity_poly.type
_entity_poly.pdbx_seq_one_letter_code
_entity_poly.pdbx_strand_id
1 'polypeptide(L)'
;MKKYNLFFCAVLLLVGCQQSQRDLFNGKDLEGWHIDVPMMDSVPDASNPFVVRNGQLISLGEPRGHLITDDSFADYRLEFEYRFIGEPGNCGILVHAATPRALYEMFPQSIEVQLMHENAGDFWCIVEDIKVDDMEARRGPKEEWGIREGDNRRIENLTDGSENPLGEWNRGVIECLGDEIKVWINGDLVNHGYHATATSGQIAIQAEGAAVAFKYLRLKRINHMSE
;
A
#
# COMPACT_ATOMS: atom_id res chain seq x y z
N MET A 1 43.08 16.38 -56.25
CA MET A 1 43.35 15.80 -54.91
C MET A 1 43.05 16.88 -53.87
N LYS A 2 42.15 16.80 -52.89
CA LYS A 2 41.24 15.78 -52.34
C LYS A 2 40.02 16.57 -51.83
N LYS A 3 38.79 16.12 -52.09
CA LYS A 3 37.58 16.69 -51.49
C LYS A 3 37.38 16.03 -50.12
N TYR A 4 37.41 16.81 -49.04
CA TYR A 4 37.10 16.32 -47.70
C TYR A 4 35.59 16.41 -47.47
N ASN A 5 34.93 15.25 -47.44
CA ASN A 5 33.54 15.15 -47.00
C ASN A 5 33.54 15.14 -45.47
N LEU A 6 33.04 16.22 -44.86
CA LEU A 6 32.85 16.31 -43.43
C LEU A 6 31.54 15.58 -43.06
N PHE A 7 31.66 14.37 -42.51
CA PHE A 7 30.52 13.59 -42.03
C PHE A 7 30.11 14.11 -40.66
N PHE A 8 28.98 14.80 -40.57
CA PHE A 8 28.42 15.30 -39.31
C PHE A 8 27.63 14.17 -38.65
N CYS A 9 28.26 13.42 -37.74
CA CYS A 9 27.55 12.47 -36.88
C CYS A 9 26.75 13.26 -35.85
N ALA A 10 25.44 13.39 -36.07
CA ALA A 10 24.51 13.85 -35.05
C ALA A 10 24.41 12.77 -33.96
N VAL A 11 25.05 13.02 -32.81
CA VAL A 11 24.85 12.21 -31.61
C VAL A 11 23.49 12.59 -31.04
N LEU A 12 22.46 11.76 -31.27
CA LEU A 12 21.20 11.84 -30.55
C LEU A 12 21.46 11.44 -29.09
N LEU A 13 21.53 12.42 -28.20
CA LEU A 13 21.41 12.20 -26.77
C LEU A 13 19.95 11.82 -26.48
N LEU A 14 19.68 10.52 -26.37
CA LEU A 14 18.45 10.02 -25.77
C LEU A 14 18.47 10.40 -24.29
N VAL A 15 17.86 11.53 -23.96
CA VAL A 15 17.50 11.85 -22.57
C VAL A 15 16.37 10.89 -22.21
N GLY A 16 16.72 9.72 -21.69
CA GLY A 16 15.76 8.84 -21.06
C GLY A 16 15.13 9.60 -19.91
N CYS A 17 13.80 9.75 -19.93
CA CYS A 17 13.05 10.25 -18.78
C CYS A 17 13.17 9.20 -17.68
N GLN A 18 14.18 9.33 -16.82
CA GLN A 18 14.32 8.49 -15.64
C GLN A 18 13.24 8.93 -14.67
N GLN A 19 12.10 8.23 -14.66
CA GLN A 19 11.07 8.41 -13.63
C GLN A 19 11.74 8.29 -12.27
N SER A 20 11.78 9.39 -11.51
CA SER A 20 12.45 9.45 -10.22
C SER A 20 11.64 8.65 -9.21
N GLN A 21 12.25 7.60 -8.67
CA GLN A 21 11.79 6.91 -7.48
C GLN A 21 12.00 7.83 -6.27
N ARG A 22 11.00 7.92 -5.38
CA ARG A 22 11.04 8.68 -4.12
C ARG A 22 10.85 7.71 -2.96
N ASP A 23 11.73 7.75 -1.96
CA ASP A 23 11.47 7.07 -0.69
C ASP A 23 10.39 7.86 0.06
N LEU A 24 9.28 7.21 0.43
CA LEU A 24 8.24 7.81 1.28
C LEU A 24 8.66 7.81 2.75
N PHE A 25 9.54 6.89 3.14
CA PHE A 25 10.13 6.83 4.47
C PHE A 25 11.63 7.11 4.41
N ASN A 26 12.09 8.12 5.14
CA ASN A 26 13.46 8.61 5.07
C ASN A 26 14.47 7.84 5.95
N GLY A 27 14.02 6.83 6.69
CA GLY A 27 14.86 6.03 7.58
C GLY A 27 15.27 6.72 8.89
N LYS A 28 14.73 7.90 9.19
CA LYS A 28 15.16 8.72 10.35
C LYS A 28 13.98 9.14 11.23
N ASP A 29 12.91 9.60 10.63
CA ASP A 29 11.73 10.12 11.30
C ASP A 29 10.49 9.94 10.41
N LEU A 30 9.37 10.55 10.81
CA LEU A 30 8.08 10.47 10.14
C LEU A 30 7.80 11.74 9.31
N GLU A 31 8.82 12.46 8.85
CA GLU A 31 8.63 13.62 7.96
C GLU A 31 7.83 13.22 6.70
N GLY A 32 6.79 14.00 6.37
CA GLY A 32 5.86 13.70 5.28
C GLY A 32 4.71 12.77 5.67
N TRP A 33 4.53 12.51 6.97
CA TRP A 33 3.44 11.72 7.52
C TRP A 33 2.82 12.39 8.74
N HIS A 34 1.53 12.13 8.96
CA HIS A 34 0.81 12.42 10.20
C HIS A 34 0.12 11.17 10.73
N ILE A 35 -0.29 11.24 11.99
CA ILE A 35 -0.85 10.10 12.72
C ILE A 35 -2.33 10.36 12.97
N ASP A 36 -3.16 9.37 12.70
CA ASP A 36 -4.58 9.35 13.09
C ASP A 36 -4.86 8.11 13.94
N VAL A 37 -4.90 8.29 15.25
CA VAL A 37 -5.09 7.24 16.26
C VAL A 37 -6.19 7.70 17.22
N PRO A 38 -7.42 7.16 17.13
CA PRO A 38 -8.56 7.65 17.90
C PRO A 38 -8.32 7.69 19.42
N MET A 39 -7.55 6.74 19.96
CA MET A 39 -7.23 6.72 21.40
C MET A 39 -6.46 7.98 21.85
N MET A 40 -5.61 8.55 20.99
CA MET A 40 -4.79 9.72 21.33
C MET A 40 -5.61 11.01 21.49
N ASP A 41 -6.85 11.06 21.00
CA ASP A 41 -7.74 12.21 21.18
C ASP A 41 -8.29 12.31 22.61
N SER A 42 -8.40 11.17 23.30
CA SER A 42 -9.09 11.06 24.60
C SER A 42 -8.17 10.67 25.75
N VAL A 43 -6.99 10.14 25.47
CA VAL A 43 -6.00 9.70 26.47
C VAL A 43 -4.75 10.58 26.35
N PRO A 44 -4.54 11.55 27.26
CA PRO A 44 -3.50 12.59 27.17
C PRO A 44 -2.04 12.13 27.05
N ASP A 45 -1.76 10.84 27.26
CA ASP A 45 -0.42 10.24 27.19
C ASP A 45 -0.41 8.91 26.40
N ALA A 46 -1.41 8.69 25.52
CA ALA A 46 -1.42 7.50 24.68
C ALA A 46 -0.15 7.41 23.83
N SER A 47 0.44 6.22 23.80
CA SER A 47 1.67 5.98 23.04
C SER A 47 1.40 6.08 21.54
N ASN A 48 2.30 6.74 20.80
CA ASN A 48 2.32 6.68 19.35
C ASN A 48 2.70 5.23 18.91
N PRO A 49 1.83 4.53 18.17
CA PRO A 49 2.11 3.17 17.70
C PRO A 49 3.14 3.14 16.55
N PHE A 50 3.51 4.28 15.97
CA PHE A 50 4.47 4.37 14.87
C PHE A 50 5.80 4.93 15.34
N VAL A 51 6.87 4.14 15.26
CA VAL A 51 8.20 4.53 15.73
C VAL A 51 9.29 4.20 14.72
N VAL A 52 10.35 5.01 14.70
CA VAL A 52 11.53 4.71 13.89
C VAL A 52 12.60 4.05 14.76
N ARG A 53 13.07 2.87 14.35
CA ARG A 53 14.12 2.11 15.04
C ARG A 53 15.08 1.50 14.04
N ASN A 54 16.38 1.74 14.21
CA ASN A 54 17.43 1.17 13.36
C ASN A 54 17.22 1.39 11.85
N GLY A 55 16.71 2.57 11.47
CA GLY A 55 16.43 2.88 10.07
C GLY A 55 15.14 2.26 9.52
N GLN A 56 14.30 1.66 10.37
CA GLN A 56 13.05 1.00 9.99
C GLN A 56 11.87 1.73 10.60
N LEU A 57 10.77 1.79 9.86
CA LEU A 57 9.48 2.17 10.41
C LEU A 57 8.88 0.96 11.11
N ILE A 58 8.44 1.11 12.35
CA ILE A 58 7.79 0.06 13.13
C ILE A 58 6.37 0.53 13.42
N SER A 59 5.37 -0.23 12.93
CA SER A 59 4.00 -0.19 13.46
C SER A 59 3.94 -1.15 14.64
N LEU A 60 3.56 -0.68 15.82
CA LEU A 60 3.49 -1.47 17.05
C LEU A 60 2.18 -2.26 17.18
N GLY A 61 1.21 -2.03 16.29
CA GLY A 61 -0.10 -2.67 16.30
C GLY A 61 -1.11 -2.02 17.26
N GLU A 62 -0.67 -1.47 18.38
CA GLU A 62 -1.54 -0.81 19.36
C GLU A 62 -0.89 0.47 19.92
N PRO A 63 -1.67 1.53 20.25
CA PRO A 63 -3.10 1.67 19.98
C PRO A 63 -3.43 1.70 18.48
N ARG A 64 -4.62 1.21 18.10
CA ARG A 64 -5.03 1.14 16.68
C ARG A 64 -5.17 2.51 16.02
N GLY A 65 -4.79 2.55 14.75
CA GLY A 65 -4.91 3.75 13.92
C GLY A 65 -3.98 3.68 12.72
N HIS A 66 -3.65 4.84 12.17
CA HIS A 66 -2.99 4.94 10.87
C HIS A 66 -1.86 5.98 10.90
N LEU A 67 -0.78 5.66 10.20
CA LEU A 67 0.24 6.63 9.77
C LEU A 67 -0.05 6.96 8.31
N ILE A 68 -0.38 8.23 8.02
CA ILE A 68 -0.94 8.67 6.75
C ILE A 68 0.03 9.65 6.09
N THR A 69 0.31 9.49 4.80
CA THR A 69 1.15 10.45 4.06
C THR A 69 0.49 11.83 4.03
N ASP A 70 1.28 12.90 4.14
CA ASP A 70 0.76 14.27 3.98
C ASP A 70 0.33 14.54 2.52
N ASP A 71 1.06 13.97 1.57
CA ASP A 71 0.79 14.06 0.13
C ASP A 71 -0.23 12.99 -0.33
N SER A 72 -1.00 13.32 -1.37
CA SER A 72 -1.83 12.38 -2.13
C SER A 72 -1.14 11.95 -3.43
N PHE A 73 -1.39 10.72 -3.86
CA PHE A 73 -0.75 10.09 -5.02
C PHE A 73 -1.77 9.47 -5.96
N ALA A 74 -1.39 9.38 -7.23
CA ALA A 74 -2.07 8.66 -8.31
C ALA A 74 -1.02 8.06 -9.24
N ASP A 75 -1.40 7.05 -10.04
CA ASP A 75 -0.56 6.46 -11.08
C ASP A 75 0.86 6.11 -10.61
N TYR A 76 0.95 5.24 -9.60
CA TYR A 76 2.21 4.90 -8.94
C TYR A 76 2.39 3.40 -8.73
N ARG A 77 3.66 3.03 -8.59
CA ARG A 77 4.13 1.77 -8.05
C ARG A 77 4.74 2.04 -6.68
N LEU A 78 4.21 1.38 -5.66
CA LEU A 78 4.73 1.37 -4.30
C LEU A 78 5.44 0.04 -4.06
N GLU A 79 6.74 0.08 -3.80
CA GLU A 79 7.52 -1.08 -3.36
C GLU A 79 7.89 -0.95 -1.90
N PHE A 80 7.74 -2.04 -1.15
CA PHE A 80 8.05 -2.06 0.28
C PHE A 80 8.56 -3.44 0.71
N GLU A 81 9.26 -3.45 1.84
CA GLU A 81 9.65 -4.67 2.53
C GLU A 81 9.13 -4.62 3.95
N TYR A 82 8.41 -5.66 4.37
CA TYR A 82 7.80 -5.76 5.69
C TYR A 82 8.06 -7.10 6.37
N ARG A 83 7.92 -7.16 7.68
CA ARG A 83 7.87 -8.41 8.46
C ARG A 83 7.15 -8.23 9.78
N PHE A 84 6.49 -9.28 10.26
CA PHE A 84 6.07 -9.35 11.66
C PHE A 84 7.29 -9.54 12.57
N ILE A 85 7.36 -8.79 13.67
CA ILE A 85 8.54 -8.77 14.56
C ILE A 85 8.46 -9.86 15.65
N GLY A 86 7.25 -10.32 15.96
CA GLY A 86 7.00 -11.33 16.99
C GLY A 86 5.90 -12.27 16.54
N GLU A 87 4.70 -12.05 17.05
CA GLU A 87 3.52 -12.87 16.72
C GLU A 87 2.94 -12.52 15.34
N PRO A 88 2.29 -13.48 14.67
CA PRO A 88 1.50 -13.18 13.48
C PRO A 88 0.31 -12.30 13.86
N GLY A 89 -0.22 -11.55 12.91
CA GLY A 89 -1.45 -10.80 13.13
C GLY A 89 -1.75 -9.87 11.97
N ASN A 90 -2.29 -8.69 12.27
CA ASN A 90 -2.80 -7.78 11.26
C ASN A 90 -1.99 -6.47 11.12
N CYS A 91 -1.97 -5.98 9.89
CA CYS A 91 -1.46 -4.69 9.44
C CYS A 91 -1.94 -4.52 7.98
N GLY A 92 -1.83 -3.33 7.41
CA GLY A 92 -2.27 -3.09 6.04
C GLY A 92 -1.62 -1.86 5.43
N ILE A 93 -1.60 -1.81 4.10
CA ILE A 93 -1.35 -0.58 3.34
C ILE A 93 -2.66 -0.16 2.69
N LEU A 94 -3.20 0.97 3.14
CA LEU A 94 -4.41 1.55 2.60
C LEU A 94 -4.02 2.49 1.47
N VAL A 95 -4.53 2.24 0.28
CA VAL A 95 -4.35 3.09 -0.90
C VAL A 95 -5.59 3.91 -1.16
N HIS A 96 -5.38 5.07 -1.77
CA HIS A 96 -6.43 6.05 -2.03
C HIS A 96 -7.16 6.47 -0.74
N ALA A 97 -6.43 6.57 0.36
CA ALA A 97 -6.96 7.02 1.63
C ALA A 97 -7.44 8.48 1.52
N ALA A 98 -8.63 8.74 2.06
CA ALA A 98 -9.26 10.05 2.03
C ALA A 98 -9.86 10.37 3.41
N THR A 99 -11.18 10.45 3.52
CA THR A 99 -11.88 10.83 4.76
C THR A 99 -11.41 9.99 5.95
N PRO A 100 -10.75 10.57 6.97
CA PRO A 100 -10.30 9.83 8.13
C PRO A 100 -11.49 9.29 8.93
N ARG A 101 -11.30 8.14 9.60
CA ARG A 101 -12.29 7.54 10.50
C ARG A 101 -13.69 7.33 9.89
N ALA A 102 -13.77 7.13 8.58
CA ALA A 102 -15.00 6.93 7.83
C ALA A 102 -15.73 5.61 8.18
N LEU A 103 -15.00 4.62 8.70
CA LEU A 103 -15.55 3.35 9.15
C LEU A 103 -15.06 3.01 10.57
N TYR A 104 -15.99 2.56 11.43
CA TYR A 104 -15.74 2.24 12.84
C TYR A 104 -15.06 3.34 13.65
N GLU A 105 -15.20 4.60 13.23
CA GLU A 105 -14.51 5.75 13.82
C GLU A 105 -12.98 5.61 13.86
N MET A 106 -12.40 4.76 12.99
CA MET A 106 -10.97 4.41 13.04
C MET A 106 -10.32 4.24 11.67
N PHE A 107 -11.00 3.61 10.71
CA PHE A 107 -10.45 3.41 9.37
C PHE A 107 -10.75 4.59 8.45
N PRO A 108 -9.77 5.08 7.67
CA PRO A 108 -10.02 6.07 6.63
C PRO A 108 -10.74 5.43 5.43
N GLN A 109 -11.59 6.20 4.75
CA GLN A 109 -12.15 5.84 3.45
C GLN A 109 -11.01 5.49 2.49
N SER A 110 -10.96 4.26 1.99
CA SER A 110 -9.82 3.70 1.23
C SER A 110 -10.12 2.31 0.66
N ILE A 111 -9.18 1.81 -0.15
CA ILE A 111 -9.03 0.38 -0.45
C ILE A 111 -7.80 -0.11 0.30
N GLU A 112 -7.98 -1.04 1.22
CA GLU A 112 -6.88 -1.65 1.96
C GLU A 112 -6.30 -2.82 1.17
N VAL A 113 -4.98 -2.81 0.97
CA VAL A 113 -4.18 -3.99 0.63
C VAL A 113 -3.71 -4.60 1.93
N GLN A 114 -4.35 -5.71 2.29
CA GLN A 114 -4.18 -6.38 3.57
C GLN A 114 -2.78 -6.95 3.73
N LEU A 115 -2.22 -6.92 4.95
CA LEU A 115 -0.97 -7.62 5.31
C LEU A 115 -1.19 -8.61 6.46
N MET A 116 -2.45 -8.97 6.75
CA MET A 116 -2.80 -10.08 7.64
C MET A 116 -1.99 -11.33 7.29
N HIS A 117 -1.36 -11.95 8.29
CA HIS A 117 -0.59 -13.18 8.11
C HIS A 117 -1.41 -14.28 7.44
N GLU A 118 -0.84 -14.91 6.42
CA GLU A 118 -1.43 -15.90 5.50
C GLU A 118 -2.46 -15.34 4.50
N ASN A 119 -2.81 -14.05 4.59
CA ASN A 119 -3.82 -13.39 3.75
C ASN A 119 -3.32 -12.08 3.14
N ALA A 120 -2.00 -11.91 3.02
CA ALA A 120 -1.41 -10.71 2.44
C ALA A 120 -1.87 -10.50 0.98
N GLY A 121 -2.42 -9.32 0.71
CA GLY A 121 -2.93 -8.93 -0.61
C GLY A 121 -4.44 -9.05 -0.78
N ASP A 122 -5.18 -9.49 0.22
CA ASP A 122 -6.64 -9.31 0.22
C ASP A 122 -6.99 -7.83 0.04
N PHE A 123 -8.11 -7.56 -0.64
CA PHE A 123 -8.67 -6.21 -0.61
C PHE A 123 -9.71 -6.11 0.49
N TRP A 124 -9.63 -5.04 1.27
CA TRP A 124 -10.72 -4.63 2.16
C TRP A 124 -11.30 -3.30 1.68
N CYS A 125 -12.58 -3.34 1.34
CA CYS A 125 -13.36 -2.20 0.88
C CYS A 125 -13.78 -1.35 2.09
N ILE A 126 -13.29 -0.10 2.19
CA ILE A 126 -13.56 0.78 3.33
C ILE A 126 -14.19 2.08 2.82
N VAL A 127 -15.51 2.13 2.71
CA VAL A 127 -16.25 3.26 2.11
C VAL A 127 -15.82 3.58 0.66
N GLU A 128 -15.01 2.70 0.06
CA GLU A 128 -14.66 2.60 -1.35
C GLU A 128 -14.89 1.15 -1.77
N ASP A 129 -15.03 0.92 -3.08
CA ASP A 129 -15.26 -0.40 -3.66
C ASP A 129 -14.28 -0.68 -4.80
N ILE A 130 -14.04 -1.97 -5.05
CA ILE A 130 -13.22 -2.46 -6.15
C ILE A 130 -13.77 -3.81 -6.62
N LYS A 131 -13.59 -4.12 -7.91
CA LYS A 131 -13.97 -5.42 -8.48
C LYS A 131 -12.73 -6.21 -8.82
N VAL A 132 -12.86 -7.52 -8.75
CA VAL A 132 -11.88 -8.49 -9.21
C VAL A 132 -12.59 -9.54 -10.06
N ASP A 133 -11.84 -10.42 -10.73
CA ASP A 133 -12.43 -11.62 -11.32
C ASP A 133 -12.95 -12.56 -10.23
N ASP A 134 -14.01 -13.33 -10.54
CA ASP A 134 -14.63 -14.31 -9.65
C ASP A 134 -15.16 -13.75 -8.30
N MET A 135 -15.75 -12.55 -8.32
CA MET A 135 -16.28 -11.85 -7.13
C MET A 135 -17.12 -12.71 -6.19
N GLU A 136 -18.06 -13.52 -6.68
CA GLU A 136 -18.93 -14.33 -5.80
C GLU A 136 -18.14 -15.41 -5.05
N ALA A 137 -17.10 -15.96 -5.67
CA ALA A 137 -16.21 -16.91 -5.01
C ALA A 137 -15.30 -16.21 -3.98
N ARG A 138 -14.88 -14.96 -4.26
CA ARG A 138 -13.87 -14.23 -3.46
C ARG A 138 -14.45 -13.28 -2.42
N ARG A 139 -15.74 -12.94 -2.50
CA ARG A 139 -16.45 -11.99 -1.61
C ARG A 139 -17.77 -12.55 -1.07
N GLY A 140 -18.15 -13.78 -1.47
CA GLY A 140 -19.40 -14.42 -1.06
C GLY A 140 -20.63 -13.95 -1.86
N PRO A 141 -21.86 -14.19 -1.35
CA PRO A 141 -23.11 -13.86 -2.05
C PRO A 141 -23.22 -12.38 -2.37
N LYS A 142 -23.67 -12.07 -3.59
CA LYS A 142 -23.71 -10.70 -4.12
C LYS A 142 -24.59 -9.74 -3.30
N GLU A 143 -25.63 -10.27 -2.68
CA GLU A 143 -26.60 -9.53 -1.89
C GLU A 143 -26.01 -9.02 -0.57
N GLU A 144 -24.89 -9.60 -0.14
CA GLU A 144 -24.18 -9.25 1.10
C GLU A 144 -23.02 -8.28 0.84
N TRP A 145 -22.67 -7.99 -0.41
CA TRP A 145 -21.58 -7.09 -0.72
C TRP A 145 -21.89 -5.65 -0.35
N GLY A 146 -20.87 -4.95 0.13
CA GLY A 146 -20.94 -3.52 0.41
C GLY A 146 -19.63 -3.00 0.99
N ILE A 147 -19.68 -1.78 1.52
CA ILE A 147 -18.49 -0.99 1.89
C ILE A 147 -18.58 -0.43 3.31
N ARG A 148 -19.60 -0.84 4.08
CA ARG A 148 -19.90 -0.35 5.42
C ARG A 148 -19.99 -1.49 6.44
N GLU A 149 -20.14 -1.12 7.70
CA GLU A 149 -20.36 -2.07 8.78
C GLU A 149 -21.55 -2.99 8.49
N GLY A 150 -21.34 -4.29 8.66
CA GLY A 150 -22.34 -5.33 8.39
C GLY A 150 -22.26 -5.93 6.98
N ASP A 151 -21.52 -5.31 6.06
CA ASP A 151 -21.36 -5.81 4.70
C ASP A 151 -20.17 -6.78 4.56
N ASN A 152 -20.22 -7.66 3.54
CA ASN A 152 -19.05 -8.40 3.08
C ASN A 152 -18.12 -7.46 2.30
N ARG A 153 -17.11 -6.95 3.01
CA ARG A 153 -16.14 -5.97 2.49
C ARG A 153 -14.81 -6.57 2.04
N ARG A 154 -14.49 -7.79 2.51
CA ARG A 154 -13.26 -8.51 2.19
C ARG A 154 -13.38 -9.20 0.84
N ILE A 155 -12.38 -9.03 0.00
CA ILE A 155 -12.18 -9.78 -1.23
C ILE A 155 -10.89 -10.58 -1.06
N GLU A 156 -11.01 -11.90 -0.96
CA GLU A 156 -9.87 -12.81 -0.81
C GLU A 156 -8.92 -12.72 -2.00
N ASN A 157 -7.62 -12.82 -1.77
CA ASN A 157 -6.59 -12.80 -2.82
C ASN A 157 -6.58 -14.11 -3.66
N LEU A 158 -5.65 -14.22 -4.61
CA LEU A 158 -5.58 -15.33 -5.58
C LEU A 158 -4.71 -16.52 -5.14
N THR A 159 -3.93 -16.38 -4.07
CA THR A 159 -2.79 -17.25 -3.77
C THR A 159 -2.66 -17.58 -2.29
N ASP A 160 -2.43 -18.85 -1.98
CA ASP A 160 -1.98 -19.26 -0.64
C ASP A 160 -0.46 -19.33 -0.59
N GLY A 161 0.15 -18.94 0.54
CA GLY A 161 1.56 -19.20 0.82
C GLY A 161 2.56 -18.34 0.05
N SER A 162 2.15 -17.20 -0.51
CA SER A 162 3.07 -16.23 -1.14
C SER A 162 3.95 -15.49 -0.12
N GLU A 163 3.62 -15.55 1.17
CA GLU A 163 4.46 -15.00 2.25
C GLU A 163 5.60 -15.96 2.66
N ASN A 164 6.73 -15.37 3.02
CA ASN A 164 7.79 -16.07 3.73
C ASN A 164 7.33 -16.39 5.17
N PRO A 165 7.98 -17.36 5.85
CA PRO A 165 7.67 -17.69 7.23
C PRO A 165 7.68 -16.50 8.19
N LEU A 166 6.91 -16.60 9.27
CA LEU A 166 6.84 -15.58 10.32
C LEU A 166 8.23 -15.12 10.78
N GLY A 167 8.43 -13.80 10.83
CA GLY A 167 9.70 -13.18 11.23
C GLY A 167 10.67 -12.90 10.08
N GLU A 168 10.44 -13.49 8.90
CA GLU A 168 11.21 -13.21 7.68
C GLU A 168 10.66 -12.02 6.90
N TRP A 169 11.50 -11.44 6.04
CA TRP A 169 11.13 -10.28 5.23
C TRP A 169 10.29 -10.70 4.02
N ASN A 170 9.13 -10.07 3.86
CA ASN A 170 8.31 -10.12 2.66
C ASN A 170 8.53 -8.87 1.82
N ARG A 171 8.61 -9.03 0.50
CA ARG A 171 8.59 -7.91 -0.45
C ARG A 171 7.18 -7.74 -0.98
N GLY A 172 6.60 -6.56 -0.80
CA GLY A 172 5.33 -6.17 -1.37
C GLY A 172 5.50 -5.17 -2.51
N VAL A 173 4.61 -5.28 -3.49
CA VAL A 173 4.46 -4.32 -4.58
C VAL A 173 2.98 -4.02 -4.76
N ILE A 174 2.62 -2.75 -4.82
CA ILE A 174 1.29 -2.29 -5.19
C ILE A 174 1.42 -1.34 -6.37
N GLU A 175 0.74 -1.62 -7.47
CA GLU A 175 0.61 -0.68 -8.59
C GLU A 175 -0.82 -0.17 -8.63
N CYS A 176 -0.97 1.16 -8.65
CA CYS A 176 -2.22 1.86 -8.86
C CYS A 176 -2.10 2.65 -10.16
N LEU A 177 -2.97 2.43 -11.15
CA LEU A 177 -3.00 3.18 -12.40
C LEU A 177 -4.46 3.36 -12.82
N GLY A 178 -4.92 4.62 -12.90
CA GLY A 178 -6.34 4.89 -13.09
C GLY A 178 -7.19 4.24 -11.98
N ASP A 179 -8.15 3.41 -12.37
CA ASP A 179 -9.06 2.66 -11.49
C ASP A 179 -8.64 1.18 -11.29
N GLU A 180 -7.40 0.84 -11.63
CA GLU A 180 -6.84 -0.49 -11.47
C GLU A 180 -5.79 -0.54 -10.34
N ILE A 181 -5.79 -1.65 -9.61
CA ILE A 181 -4.84 -1.94 -8.53
C ILE A 181 -4.32 -3.37 -8.70
N LYS A 182 -3.00 -3.53 -8.85
CA LYS A 182 -2.34 -4.85 -8.82
C LYS A 182 -1.47 -4.98 -7.58
N VAL A 183 -1.44 -6.17 -6.99
CA VAL A 183 -0.70 -6.47 -5.77
C VAL A 183 0.15 -7.71 -5.98
N TRP A 184 1.43 -7.62 -5.60
CA TRP A 184 2.33 -8.76 -5.56
C TRP A 184 2.97 -8.91 -4.18
N ILE A 185 3.12 -10.15 -3.75
CA ILE A 185 3.87 -10.54 -2.55
C ILE A 185 4.94 -11.53 -2.98
N ASN A 186 6.20 -11.22 -2.66
CA ASN A 186 7.38 -12.02 -3.02
C ASN A 186 7.52 -12.40 -4.51
N GLY A 187 6.86 -11.65 -5.40
CA GLY A 187 6.90 -11.86 -6.85
C GLY A 187 5.65 -12.52 -7.42
N ASP A 188 4.81 -13.11 -6.58
CA ASP A 188 3.53 -13.69 -6.99
C ASP A 188 2.48 -12.59 -7.15
N LEU A 189 1.74 -12.59 -8.25
CA LEU A 189 0.57 -11.72 -8.42
C LEU A 189 -0.56 -12.25 -7.55
N VAL A 190 -0.77 -11.62 -6.40
CA VAL A 190 -1.75 -12.07 -5.42
C VAL A 190 -3.11 -11.41 -5.63
N ASN A 191 -3.17 -10.24 -6.25
CA ASN A 191 -4.45 -9.59 -6.54
C ASN A 191 -4.39 -8.66 -7.74
N HIS A 192 -5.49 -8.57 -8.48
CA HIS A 192 -5.73 -7.60 -9.54
C HIS A 192 -7.18 -7.14 -9.47
N GLY A 193 -7.36 -5.89 -9.09
CA GLY A 193 -8.66 -5.24 -9.06
C GLY A 193 -8.77 -4.12 -10.09
N TYR A 194 -9.99 -3.84 -10.50
CA TYR A 194 -10.38 -2.87 -11.50
C TYR A 194 -11.73 -2.25 -11.15
N HIS A 195 -12.08 -1.14 -11.80
CA HIS A 195 -13.25 -0.34 -11.45
C HIS A 195 -13.24 0.12 -9.98
N ALA A 196 -12.05 0.43 -9.45
CA ALA A 196 -11.92 1.07 -8.16
C ALA A 196 -12.69 2.41 -8.16
N THR A 197 -13.47 2.65 -7.11
CA THR A 197 -14.26 3.91 -7.00
C THR A 197 -13.39 5.14 -6.72
N ALA A 198 -12.15 4.92 -6.26
CA ALA A 198 -11.12 5.95 -6.11
C ALA A 198 -9.88 5.63 -6.96
N THR A 199 -9.29 6.67 -7.55
CA THR A 199 -8.11 6.59 -8.43
C THR A 199 -6.90 7.34 -7.88
N SER A 200 -7.07 8.05 -6.77
CA SER A 200 -6.04 8.84 -6.12
C SER A 200 -6.37 9.08 -4.66
N GLY A 201 -5.34 9.31 -3.84
CA GLY A 201 -5.49 9.64 -2.43
C GLY A 201 -4.20 9.44 -1.68
N GLN A 202 -4.25 9.57 -0.37
CA GLN A 202 -3.10 9.34 0.50
C GLN A 202 -2.79 7.84 0.60
N ILE A 203 -1.61 7.51 1.10
CA ILE A 203 -1.23 6.16 1.48
C ILE A 203 -1.19 6.10 3.00
N ALA A 204 -1.81 5.08 3.60
CA ALA A 204 -1.75 4.88 5.04
C ALA A 204 -1.21 3.50 5.43
N ILE A 205 -0.48 3.47 6.54
CA ILE A 205 0.02 2.24 7.16
C ILE A 205 -0.74 2.01 8.45
N GLN A 206 -1.25 0.80 8.60
CA GLN A 206 -2.09 0.43 9.72
C GLN A 206 -1.29 0.06 10.99
N ALA A 207 -1.85 0.35 12.15
CA ALA A 207 -1.56 -0.34 13.40
C ALA A 207 -2.82 -1.12 13.82
N GLU A 208 -2.78 -2.45 13.76
CA GLU A 208 -3.90 -3.30 14.17
C GLU A 208 -3.46 -4.63 14.82
N GLY A 209 -3.05 -4.56 16.08
CA GLY A 209 -2.87 -5.72 16.95
C GLY A 209 -1.50 -6.41 16.91
N ALA A 210 -0.78 -6.39 15.78
CA ALA A 210 0.55 -6.99 15.69
C ALA A 210 1.64 -6.00 15.26
N ALA A 211 2.86 -6.22 15.74
CA ALA A 211 4.00 -5.36 15.43
C ALA A 211 4.65 -5.74 14.10
N VAL A 212 4.73 -4.78 13.18
CA VAL A 212 5.29 -4.94 11.83
C VAL A 212 6.42 -3.93 11.60
N ALA A 213 7.56 -4.43 11.14
CA ALA A 213 8.67 -3.59 10.69
C ALA A 213 8.59 -3.40 9.17
N PHE A 214 8.77 -2.17 8.71
CA PHE A 214 8.96 -1.82 7.30
C PHE A 214 10.40 -1.34 7.10
N LYS A 215 11.14 -1.97 6.17
CA LYS A 215 12.52 -1.57 5.85
C LYS A 215 12.54 -0.33 4.98
N TYR A 216 11.67 -0.26 3.98
CA TYR A 216 11.52 0.89 3.09
C TYR A 216 10.11 0.94 2.52
N LEU A 217 9.72 2.12 2.05
CA LEU A 217 8.57 2.35 1.19
C LEU A 217 9.00 3.29 0.05
N ARG A 218 8.88 2.83 -1.18
CA ARG A 218 9.40 3.49 -2.39
C ARG A 218 8.29 3.70 -3.38
N LEU A 219 8.03 4.95 -3.70
CA LEU A 219 7.06 5.35 -4.69
C LEU A 219 7.75 5.67 -6.00
N LYS A 220 7.24 5.13 -7.11
CA LYS A 220 7.64 5.50 -8.46
C LYS A 220 6.40 5.78 -9.27
N ARG A 221 6.34 6.94 -9.94
CA ARG A 221 5.26 7.20 -10.91
C ARG A 221 5.30 6.17 -12.04
N ILE A 222 4.15 5.70 -12.49
CA ILE A 222 4.02 4.78 -13.63
C ILE A 222 3.06 5.36 -14.69
N ASN A 223 3.09 4.78 -15.88
CA ASN A 223 2.16 5.10 -16.97
C ASN A 223 1.69 3.84 -17.73
N HIS A 224 2.07 2.66 -17.24
CA HIS A 224 1.64 1.34 -17.65
C HIS A 224 1.77 0.43 -16.41
N MET A 225 0.87 -0.54 -16.30
CA MET A 225 1.01 -1.61 -15.31
C MET A 225 2.10 -2.59 -15.76
N SER A 226 2.75 -3.22 -14.79
CA SER A 226 3.58 -4.40 -15.05
C SER A 226 2.71 -5.53 -15.59
N GLU A 227 3.27 -6.31 -16.53
CA GLU A 227 2.65 -7.54 -17.04
C GLU A 227 2.52 -8.59 -15.93
#